data_AF-A0A7U4E5U6-F1
#
_entry.id   AF-A0A7U4E5U6-F1
#
_cell.length_a   1.000
_cell.length_b   1.000
_cell.length_c   1.000
_cell.angle_alpha   90.00
_cell.angle_beta   90.00
_cell.angle_gamma   90.00
#
_symmetry.space_group_name_H-M   'P 1'
#
loop_
_entity.id
_entity.type
_entity.pdbx_description
1 polymer ?
#
loop_
_entity_poly.entity_id
_entity_poly.type
_entity_poly.pdbx_seq_one_letter_code
_entity_poly.pdbx_strand_id
1 'polypeptide(L)'
;MLSSDELRRYSRHLLIPEFGNEGQERLKAARVLVIGCGGLGSPILLYLAAAGVGTLGIIDGDRVDESNLQRQILYGTDSIGKAKVEETANRLRTLNPFCTIEPYFELLTAQNALAILAQYDLVVDGSDNFPTRYLVNDACVLLNKPLVYGAIYRFEGQVAVFNYQNSPHYRDLFPTPPSPELAPNCAEAGVLGVLPGIIGSIQANEAIKLLAGIGEPLIGKLFVMDALTLTTRIIKIPRLPERPVIAQLIDYDEFCGVKATEPETEITVRQLAEMIEGNVDFQLIDVRETHEYTLDNLGGELMPLSRLVEFVDKISRTKPVIIHCQSGMRSQKAIKQLRAGHGFTNLKNLTGGMAAVRKMH
;
A
#
# COMPACT_ATOMS: atom_id res chain seq x y z
N MET A 1 23.64 17.61 -19.34
CA MET A 1 25.05 17.18 -19.35
C MET A 1 25.44 16.48 -18.07
N LEU A 2 26.04 15.29 -18.20
CA LEU A 2 26.55 14.47 -17.12
C LEU A 2 27.95 14.94 -16.70
N SER A 3 28.22 14.99 -15.41
CA SER A 3 29.57 15.21 -14.87
C SER A 3 30.46 13.98 -15.08
N SER A 4 31.77 14.13 -14.90
CA SER A 4 32.71 13.00 -15.01
C SER A 4 32.43 11.87 -14.02
N ASP A 5 31.95 12.19 -12.81
CA ASP A 5 31.56 11.18 -11.83
C ASP A 5 30.28 10.44 -12.23
N GLU A 6 29.30 11.15 -12.78
CA GLU A 6 28.08 10.55 -13.31
C GLU A 6 28.38 9.66 -14.53
N LEU A 7 29.26 10.09 -15.44
CA LEU A 7 29.70 9.28 -16.57
C LEU A 7 30.35 7.96 -16.12
N ARG A 8 31.16 7.99 -15.05
CA ARG A 8 31.74 6.78 -14.47
C ARG A 8 30.67 5.88 -13.85
N ARG A 9 29.80 6.45 -13.02
CA ARG A 9 28.73 5.70 -12.30
C ARG A 9 27.76 5.03 -13.26
N TYR A 10 27.30 5.74 -14.29
CA TYR A 10 26.31 5.25 -15.23
C TYR A 10 26.91 4.61 -16.49
N SER A 11 28.23 4.38 -16.51
CA SER A 11 28.96 3.87 -17.68
C SER A 11 28.31 2.63 -18.32
N ARG A 12 27.70 1.74 -17.52
CA ARG A 12 27.00 0.56 -18.04
C ARG A 12 25.70 0.88 -18.79
N HIS A 13 24.98 1.93 -18.41
CA HIS A 13 23.82 2.41 -19.16
C HIS A 13 24.24 3.06 -20.47
N LEU A 14 25.33 3.84 -20.45
CA LEU A 14 25.82 4.59 -21.61
C LEU A 14 26.27 3.68 -22.76
N LEU A 15 26.65 2.43 -22.45
CA LEU A 15 27.04 1.42 -23.44
C LEU A 15 25.85 0.75 -24.14
N ILE A 16 24.63 0.88 -23.61
CA ILE A 16 23.44 0.25 -24.19
C ILE A 16 22.98 1.10 -25.38
N PRO A 17 22.97 0.57 -26.63
CA PRO A 17 22.64 1.35 -27.81
C PRO A 17 21.25 2.00 -27.76
N GLU A 18 20.26 1.30 -27.20
CA GLU A 18 18.88 1.77 -27.07
C GLU A 18 18.73 2.85 -25.99
N PHE A 19 19.70 3.00 -25.09
CA PHE A 19 19.62 3.91 -23.94
C PHE A 19 20.59 5.09 -24.08
N GLY A 20 21.89 4.81 -24.15
CA GLY A 20 22.95 5.78 -24.43
C GLY A 20 23.00 6.99 -23.47
N ASN A 21 23.68 8.04 -23.93
CA ASN A 21 23.77 9.31 -23.19
C ASN A 21 22.42 10.01 -23.09
N GLU A 22 21.63 9.99 -24.16
CA GLU A 22 20.33 10.67 -24.21
C GLU A 22 19.36 10.13 -23.16
N GLY A 23 19.22 8.81 -23.05
CA GLY A 23 18.37 8.18 -22.04
C GLY A 23 18.81 8.54 -20.61
N GLN A 24 20.12 8.56 -20.36
CA GLN A 24 20.66 8.91 -19.05
C GLN A 24 20.44 10.39 -18.70
N GLU A 25 20.59 11.29 -19.67
CA GLU A 25 20.32 12.72 -19.48
C GLU A 25 18.83 12.98 -19.23
N ARG A 26 17.94 12.23 -19.90
CA ARG A 26 16.49 12.28 -19.64
C ARG A 26 16.15 11.80 -18.23
N LEU A 27 16.75 10.71 -17.75
CA LEU A 27 16.58 10.28 -16.36
C LEU A 27 17.05 11.37 -15.39
N LYS A 28 18.23 11.94 -15.62
CA LYS A 28 18.78 13.02 -14.78
C LYS A 28 17.90 14.26 -14.75
N ALA A 29 17.20 14.58 -15.83
CA ALA A 29 16.28 15.72 -15.88
C ALA A 29 14.92 15.44 -15.21
N ALA A 30 14.54 14.17 -15.09
CA ALA A 30 13.21 13.77 -14.64
C ALA A 30 12.99 13.94 -13.13
N ARG A 31 11.75 14.25 -12.78
CA ARG A 31 11.22 14.27 -11.41
C ARG A 31 10.15 13.19 -11.28
N VAL A 32 10.35 12.23 -10.37
CA VAL A 32 9.41 11.12 -10.14
C VAL A 32 8.89 11.16 -8.71
N LEU A 33 7.58 11.10 -8.54
CA LEU A 33 6.94 10.93 -7.23
C LEU A 33 6.60 9.46 -7.03
N VAL A 34 7.06 8.88 -5.92
CA VAL A 34 6.69 7.53 -5.50
C VAL A 34 5.75 7.62 -4.30
N ILE A 35 4.55 7.06 -4.45
CA ILE A 35 3.52 7.01 -3.40
C ILE A 35 3.73 5.72 -2.59
N GLY A 36 4.15 5.87 -1.33
CA GLY A 36 4.49 4.76 -0.45
C GLY A 36 5.94 4.28 -0.64
N CYS A 37 6.65 4.12 0.47
CA CYS A 37 8.00 3.54 0.53
C CYS A 37 8.02 2.21 1.28
N GLY A 38 6.91 1.46 1.19
CA GLY A 38 6.74 0.12 1.74
C GLY A 38 7.33 -0.98 0.86
N GLY A 39 6.60 -2.10 0.72
CA GLY A 39 7.09 -3.30 0.04
C GLY A 39 7.33 -3.11 -1.46
N LEU A 40 6.39 -2.47 -2.17
CA LEU A 40 6.54 -2.11 -3.59
C LEU A 40 7.48 -0.90 -3.74
N GLY A 41 7.27 0.13 -2.91
CA GLY A 41 8.08 1.35 -2.93
C GLY A 41 9.57 1.12 -2.74
N SER A 42 9.97 0.14 -1.92
CA SER A 42 11.38 -0.17 -1.64
C SER A 42 12.21 -0.45 -2.89
N PRO A 43 11.93 -1.50 -3.69
CA PRO A 43 12.66 -1.76 -4.93
C PRO A 43 12.49 -0.63 -5.95
N ILE A 44 11.31 0.02 -6.04
CA ILE A 44 11.09 1.15 -6.96
C ILE A 44 12.12 2.24 -6.70
N LEU A 45 12.19 2.70 -5.45
CA LEU A 45 13.06 3.81 -5.05
C LEU A 45 14.55 3.46 -5.16
N LEU A 46 14.92 2.25 -4.76
CA LEU A 46 16.30 1.76 -4.90
C LEU A 46 16.75 1.76 -6.36
N TYR A 47 15.95 1.19 -7.27
CA TYR A 47 16.32 1.10 -8.67
C TYR A 47 16.25 2.45 -9.41
N LEU A 48 15.26 3.29 -9.13
CA LEU A 48 15.19 4.62 -9.74
C LEU A 48 16.36 5.52 -9.29
N ALA A 49 16.74 5.48 -8.00
CA ALA A 49 17.90 6.20 -7.50
C ALA A 49 19.20 5.65 -8.11
N ALA A 50 19.37 4.32 -8.13
CA ALA A 50 20.55 3.69 -8.73
C ALA A 50 20.68 4.02 -10.24
N ALA A 51 19.55 4.06 -10.95
CA ALA A 51 19.50 4.41 -12.37
C ALA A 51 19.78 5.89 -12.66
N GLY A 52 19.75 6.75 -11.64
CA GLY A 52 20.05 8.18 -11.77
C GLY A 52 18.88 9.04 -12.21
N VAL A 53 17.67 8.72 -11.75
CA VAL A 53 16.56 9.68 -11.79
C VAL A 53 16.94 10.94 -11.02
N GLY A 54 16.77 12.11 -11.64
CA GLY A 54 17.26 13.39 -11.13
C GLY A 54 16.66 13.78 -9.79
N THR A 55 15.33 13.75 -9.68
CA THR A 55 14.61 14.01 -8.43
C THR A 55 13.66 12.88 -8.09
N LEU A 56 13.70 12.43 -6.84
CA LEU A 56 12.76 11.45 -6.28
C LEU A 56 12.00 12.08 -5.11
N GLY A 57 10.71 12.29 -5.34
CA GLY A 57 9.74 12.59 -4.29
C GLY A 57 9.25 11.31 -3.64
N ILE A 58 9.16 11.28 -2.32
CA ILE A 58 8.70 10.10 -1.56
C ILE A 58 7.64 10.56 -0.57
N ILE A 59 6.42 10.05 -0.69
CA ILE A 59 5.35 10.34 0.28
C ILE A 59 4.90 9.08 1.00
N ASP A 60 4.96 9.09 2.33
CA ASP A 60 4.52 8.01 3.20
C ASP A 60 4.30 8.56 4.62
N GLY A 61 3.19 8.20 5.25
CA GLY A 61 2.84 8.66 6.60
C GLY A 61 3.29 7.71 7.71
N ASP A 62 3.89 6.56 7.37
CA ASP A 62 4.19 5.51 8.33
C ASP A 62 5.61 5.59 8.92
N ARG A 63 5.76 4.87 10.03
CA ARG A 63 7.04 4.52 10.64
C ARG A 63 7.41 3.08 10.33
N VAL A 64 8.70 2.76 10.39
CA VAL A 64 9.19 1.39 10.18
C VAL A 64 8.70 0.49 11.32
N ASP A 65 8.19 -0.68 10.95
CA ASP A 65 7.68 -1.69 11.87
C ASP A 65 8.41 -3.02 11.64
N GLU A 66 8.68 -3.78 12.70
CA GLU A 66 9.42 -5.05 12.62
C GLU A 66 8.74 -6.06 11.69
N SER A 67 7.41 -6.15 11.73
CA SER A 67 6.62 -7.09 10.90
C SER A 67 6.74 -6.78 9.40
N ASN A 68 7.25 -5.61 9.06
CA ASN A 68 7.38 -5.13 7.68
C ASN A 68 8.75 -5.44 7.07
N LEU A 69 9.76 -5.74 7.89
CA LEU A 69 11.15 -5.95 7.44
C LEU A 69 11.31 -7.15 6.49
N GLN A 70 10.42 -8.15 6.58
CA GLN A 70 10.45 -9.31 5.68
C GLN A 70 10.25 -8.98 4.18
N ARG A 71 9.73 -7.77 3.87
CA ARG A 71 9.46 -7.32 2.49
C ARG A 71 9.88 -5.88 2.18
N GLN A 72 10.22 -5.08 3.19
CA GLN A 72 10.60 -3.67 3.03
C GLN A 72 12.11 -3.52 3.13
N ILE A 73 12.78 -3.87 2.04
CA ILE A 73 14.25 -4.02 1.96
C ILE A 73 15.03 -2.69 2.03
N LEU A 74 14.35 -1.55 2.13
CA LEU A 74 14.98 -0.26 2.43
C LEU A 74 15.46 -0.16 3.88
N TYR A 75 14.85 -0.91 4.80
CA TYR A 75 15.00 -0.72 6.24
C TYR A 75 15.75 -1.87 6.91
N GLY A 76 16.45 -1.55 8.00
CA GLY A 76 17.04 -2.51 8.91
C GLY A 76 16.34 -2.53 10.27
N THR A 77 16.75 -3.44 11.16
CA THR A 77 16.25 -3.51 12.55
C THR A 77 16.51 -2.22 13.32
N ASP A 78 17.60 -1.52 13.02
CA ASP A 78 17.97 -0.22 13.58
C ASP A 78 17.09 0.94 13.09
N SER A 79 16.24 0.69 12.09
CA SER A 79 15.31 1.67 11.53
C SER A 79 13.93 1.65 12.23
N ILE A 80 13.64 0.65 13.06
CA ILE A 80 12.32 0.47 13.70
C ILE A 80 11.90 1.73 14.48
N GLY A 81 10.66 2.17 14.27
CA GLY A 81 10.07 3.37 14.89
C GLY A 81 10.44 4.70 14.21
N LYS A 82 11.42 4.72 13.31
CA LYS A 82 11.76 5.93 12.54
C LYS A 82 10.79 6.14 11.39
N ALA A 83 10.67 7.38 10.93
CA ALA A 83 9.83 7.72 9.78
C ALA A 83 10.37 7.05 8.51
N LYS A 84 9.51 6.33 7.79
CA LYS A 84 9.92 5.58 6.59
C LYS A 84 10.55 6.48 5.53
N VAL A 85 9.97 7.64 5.27
CA VAL A 85 10.47 8.59 4.26
C VAL A 85 11.86 9.13 4.58
N GLU A 86 12.19 9.35 5.85
CA GLU A 86 13.50 9.86 6.26
C GLU A 86 14.58 8.79 6.13
N GLU A 87 14.31 7.57 6.61
CA GLU A 87 15.27 6.45 6.45
C GLU A 87 15.47 6.12 4.97
N THR A 88 14.40 6.18 4.18
CA THR A 88 14.48 6.06 2.73
C THR A 88 15.38 7.14 2.15
N ALA A 89 15.16 8.42 2.50
CA ALA A 89 15.96 9.50 1.96
C ALA A 89 17.45 9.36 2.30
N ASN A 90 17.78 8.98 3.53
CA ASN A 90 19.16 8.70 3.95
C ASN A 90 19.77 7.56 3.14
N ARG A 91 19.02 6.48 2.93
CA ARG A 91 19.46 5.33 2.15
C ARG A 91 19.72 5.70 0.68
N LEU A 92 18.81 6.44 0.06
CA LEU A 92 18.94 6.83 -1.36
C LEU A 92 20.08 7.83 -1.58
N ARG A 93 20.27 8.82 -0.69
CA ARG A 93 21.41 9.75 -0.76
C ARG A 93 22.74 9.02 -0.67
N THR A 94 22.83 7.99 0.18
CA THR A 94 24.02 7.13 0.29
C THR A 94 24.21 6.27 -0.96
N LEU A 95 23.13 5.73 -1.51
CA LEU A 95 23.16 4.91 -2.72
C LEU A 95 23.62 5.72 -3.93
N ASN A 96 23.05 6.92 -4.12
CA ASN A 96 23.38 7.79 -5.23
C ASN A 96 23.33 9.29 -4.83
N PRO A 97 24.49 9.93 -4.61
CA PRO A 97 24.54 11.32 -4.16
C PRO A 97 24.20 12.34 -5.27
N PHE A 98 24.00 11.91 -6.52
CA PHE A 98 23.62 12.78 -7.63
C PHE A 98 22.10 13.01 -7.71
N CYS A 99 21.30 12.21 -7.01
CA CYS A 99 19.86 12.32 -6.97
C CYS A 99 19.41 13.33 -5.90
N THR A 100 18.47 14.22 -6.25
CA THR A 100 17.75 15.05 -5.27
C THR A 100 16.63 14.22 -4.66
N ILE A 101 16.56 14.17 -3.33
CA ILE A 101 15.55 13.37 -2.62
C ILE A 101 14.67 14.29 -1.77
N GLU A 102 13.37 14.24 -2.02
CA GLU A 102 12.32 15.09 -1.42
C GLU A 102 11.35 14.21 -0.59
N PRO A 103 11.58 14.04 0.72
CA PRO A 103 10.68 13.26 1.59
C PRO A 103 9.48 14.09 2.05
N TYR A 104 8.28 13.48 2.03
CA TYR A 104 7.03 14.02 2.57
C TYR A 104 6.51 13.06 3.64
N PHE A 105 6.71 13.40 4.91
CA PHE A 105 6.20 12.61 6.04
C PHE A 105 4.74 12.95 6.35
N GLU A 106 3.86 12.63 5.40
CA GLU A 106 2.42 12.85 5.48
C GLU A 106 1.67 11.81 4.64
N LEU A 107 0.38 11.64 4.90
CA LEU A 107 -0.48 10.83 4.04
C LEU A 107 -0.88 11.65 2.80
N LEU A 108 -0.97 10.99 1.65
CA LEU A 108 -1.57 11.59 0.47
C LEU A 108 -3.09 11.70 0.70
N THR A 109 -3.62 12.90 0.53
CA THR A 109 -5.03 13.23 0.74
C THR A 109 -5.59 14.02 -0.45
N ALA A 110 -6.91 14.13 -0.56
CA ALA A 110 -7.54 14.95 -1.60
C ALA A 110 -7.09 16.42 -1.53
N GLN A 111 -6.71 16.90 -0.35
CA GLN A 111 -6.31 18.29 -0.09
C GLN A 111 -4.88 18.59 -0.55
N ASN A 112 -3.95 17.63 -0.41
CA ASN A 112 -2.53 17.85 -0.77
C ASN A 112 -2.15 17.24 -2.14
N ALA A 113 -2.90 16.26 -2.65
CA ALA A 113 -2.47 15.47 -3.81
C ALA A 113 -2.18 16.32 -5.06
N LEU A 114 -3.07 17.24 -5.43
CA LEU A 114 -2.87 18.05 -6.65
C LEU A 114 -1.62 18.93 -6.56
N ALA A 115 -1.38 19.55 -5.40
CA ALA A 115 -0.24 20.44 -5.19
C ALA A 115 1.09 19.68 -5.22
N ILE A 116 1.13 18.48 -4.65
CA ILE A 116 2.32 17.63 -4.62
C ILE A 116 2.58 17.05 -6.03
N LEU A 117 1.60 16.35 -6.62
CA LEU A 117 1.77 15.65 -7.90
C LEU A 117 2.09 16.59 -9.07
N ALA A 118 1.64 17.85 -9.03
CA ALA A 118 1.91 18.82 -10.09
C ALA A 118 3.42 19.06 -10.33
N GLN A 119 4.25 18.87 -9.31
CA GLN A 119 5.70 19.13 -9.32
C GLN A 119 6.54 18.01 -9.97
N TYR A 120 5.90 16.92 -10.39
CA TYR A 120 6.57 15.72 -10.90
C TYR A 120 6.14 15.39 -12.32
N ASP A 121 7.03 14.76 -13.08
CA ASP A 121 6.79 14.36 -14.47
C ASP A 121 6.07 13.01 -14.56
N LEU A 122 6.33 12.13 -13.58
CA LEU A 122 5.82 10.77 -13.50
C LEU A 122 5.44 10.43 -12.06
N VAL A 123 4.32 9.74 -11.89
CA VAL A 123 3.90 9.19 -10.60
C VAL A 123 4.01 7.67 -10.64
N VAL A 124 4.55 7.06 -9.58
CA VAL A 124 4.61 5.60 -9.40
C VAL A 124 3.86 5.25 -8.12
N ASP A 125 2.84 4.41 -8.24
CA ASP A 125 2.00 3.99 -7.13
C ASP A 125 2.56 2.71 -6.50
N GLY A 126 3.18 2.85 -5.32
CA GLY A 126 3.65 1.77 -4.47
C GLY A 126 2.73 1.52 -3.27
N SER A 127 1.50 2.06 -3.28
CA SER A 127 0.54 1.94 -2.18
C SER A 127 -0.15 0.57 -2.14
N ASP A 128 -0.59 0.19 -0.95
CA ASP A 128 -1.16 -1.13 -0.66
C ASP A 128 -2.66 -1.11 -0.33
N ASN A 129 -3.33 0.02 -0.56
CA ASN A 129 -4.74 0.23 -0.28
C ASN A 129 -5.50 0.85 -1.46
N PHE A 130 -6.80 0.55 -1.55
CA PHE A 130 -7.65 1.03 -2.63
C PHE A 130 -7.90 2.55 -2.60
N PRO A 131 -8.21 3.19 -1.44
CA PRO A 131 -8.45 4.64 -1.41
C PRO A 131 -7.32 5.45 -2.05
N THR A 132 -6.06 5.12 -1.72
CA THR A 132 -4.88 5.79 -2.27
C THR A 132 -4.76 5.55 -3.78
N ARG A 133 -4.99 4.32 -4.26
CA ARG A 133 -4.95 4.00 -5.71
C ARG A 133 -5.94 4.85 -6.52
N TYR A 134 -7.16 5.00 -6.02
CA TYR A 134 -8.17 5.84 -6.68
C TYR A 134 -7.81 7.31 -6.62
N LEU A 135 -7.37 7.80 -5.46
CA LEU A 135 -6.90 9.17 -5.28
C LEU A 135 -5.75 9.52 -6.25
N VAL A 136 -4.73 8.66 -6.31
CA VAL A 136 -3.55 8.84 -7.17
C VAL A 136 -3.95 8.82 -8.64
N ASN A 137 -4.79 7.87 -9.06
CA ASN A 137 -5.29 7.83 -10.42
C ASN A 137 -6.01 9.13 -10.80
N ASP A 138 -6.97 9.54 -9.97
CA ASP A 138 -7.82 10.67 -10.30
C ASP A 138 -7.02 11.97 -10.32
N ALA A 139 -6.07 12.13 -9.40
CA ALA A 139 -5.14 13.26 -9.40
C ALA A 139 -4.24 13.26 -10.65
N CYS A 140 -3.74 12.09 -11.07
CA CYS A 140 -2.97 11.96 -12.30
C CYS A 140 -3.81 12.33 -13.54
N VAL A 141 -5.07 11.90 -13.61
CA VAL A 141 -5.98 12.26 -14.71
C VAL A 141 -6.21 13.77 -14.75
N LEU A 142 -6.51 14.40 -13.61
CA LEU A 142 -6.75 15.84 -13.52
C LEU A 142 -5.51 16.68 -13.92
N LEU A 143 -4.31 16.18 -13.61
CA LEU A 143 -3.04 16.85 -13.90
C LEU A 143 -2.38 16.40 -15.22
N ASN A 144 -3.02 15.47 -15.95
CA ASN A 144 -2.46 14.83 -17.15
C ASN A 144 -1.04 14.25 -16.92
N LYS A 145 -0.87 13.52 -15.81
CA LYS A 145 0.40 12.87 -15.45
C LYS A 145 0.37 11.36 -15.75
N PRO A 146 1.42 10.78 -16.33
CA PRO A 146 1.55 9.34 -16.44
C PRO A 146 1.62 8.69 -15.06
N LEU A 147 1.01 7.51 -14.95
CA LEU A 147 0.96 6.72 -13.72
C LEU A 147 1.48 5.31 -13.99
N VAL A 148 2.54 4.90 -13.27
CA VAL A 148 2.97 3.50 -13.20
C VAL A 148 2.29 2.85 -12.00
N TYR A 149 1.30 2.01 -12.29
CA TYR A 149 0.53 1.28 -11.29
C TYR A 149 1.21 -0.04 -10.94
N GLY A 150 1.13 -0.40 -9.65
CA GLY A 150 1.47 -1.73 -9.17
C GLY A 150 0.52 -2.18 -8.08
N ALA A 151 0.23 -3.48 -8.07
CA ALA A 151 -0.52 -4.11 -7.00
C ALA A 151 -0.08 -5.55 -6.80
N ILE A 152 -0.30 -6.04 -5.58
CA ILE A 152 0.02 -7.41 -5.18
C ILE A 152 -1.10 -7.95 -4.30
N TYR A 153 -1.33 -9.26 -4.40
CA TYR A 153 -2.27 -9.98 -3.57
C TYR A 153 -1.82 -11.45 -3.44
N ARG A 154 -1.47 -11.88 -2.23
CA ARG A 154 -0.94 -13.23 -1.95
C ARG A 154 0.31 -13.57 -2.79
N PHE A 155 0.10 -14.23 -3.93
CA PHE A 155 1.13 -14.67 -4.89
C PHE A 155 1.01 -13.97 -6.25
N GLU A 156 -0.06 -13.21 -6.48
CA GLU A 156 -0.31 -12.51 -7.74
C GLU A 156 0.19 -11.07 -7.67
N GLY A 157 0.86 -10.63 -8.73
CA GLY A 157 1.29 -9.26 -8.90
C GLY A 157 0.85 -8.68 -10.25
N GLN A 158 0.65 -7.37 -10.27
CA GLN A 158 0.12 -6.64 -11.42
C GLN A 158 0.93 -5.35 -11.66
N VAL A 159 1.16 -5.02 -12.94
CA VAL A 159 1.78 -3.74 -13.36
C VAL A 159 1.08 -3.21 -14.61
N ALA A 160 0.84 -1.90 -14.66
CA ALA A 160 0.34 -1.22 -15.86
C ALA A 160 0.86 0.21 -15.92
N VAL A 161 0.86 0.79 -17.12
CA VAL A 161 1.05 2.24 -17.33
C VAL A 161 -0.28 2.85 -17.75
N PHE A 162 -0.72 3.82 -16.96
CA PHE A 162 -1.97 4.53 -17.12
C PHE A 162 -1.73 6.00 -17.45
N ASN A 163 -2.77 6.63 -18.02
CA ASN A 163 -2.85 8.06 -18.26
C ASN A 163 -1.64 8.66 -19.02
N TYR A 164 -1.18 7.97 -20.06
CA TYR A 164 -0.09 8.43 -20.92
C TYR A 164 -0.55 8.43 -22.38
N GLN A 165 -0.36 9.55 -23.09
CA GLN A 165 -0.74 9.68 -24.51
C GLN A 165 -2.18 9.23 -24.82
N ASN A 166 -3.16 9.68 -24.02
CA ASN A 166 -4.58 9.32 -24.14
C ASN A 166 -4.90 7.82 -23.92
N SER A 167 -4.02 7.06 -23.25
CA SER A 167 -4.26 5.67 -22.87
C SER A 167 -5.45 5.51 -21.91
N PRO A 168 -5.85 4.26 -21.59
CA PRO A 168 -6.65 3.98 -20.42
C PRO A 168 -6.05 4.54 -19.13
N HIS A 169 -6.91 4.84 -18.16
CA HIS A 169 -6.58 5.15 -16.77
C HIS A 169 -7.13 4.04 -15.85
N TYR A 170 -6.79 4.06 -14.56
CA TYR A 170 -7.16 2.98 -13.62
C TYR A 170 -8.67 2.72 -13.58
N ARG A 171 -9.51 3.76 -13.68
CA ARG A 171 -10.98 3.63 -13.74
C ARG A 171 -11.51 2.95 -15.00
N ASP A 172 -10.72 2.80 -16.08
CA ASP A 172 -11.14 1.98 -17.22
C ASP A 172 -11.11 0.49 -16.87
N LEU A 173 -10.19 0.10 -15.98
CA LEU A 173 -10.04 -1.27 -15.49
C LEU A 173 -10.93 -1.54 -14.27
N PHE A 174 -11.00 -0.58 -13.33
CA PHE A 174 -11.77 -0.68 -12.10
C PHE A 174 -12.64 0.59 -11.90
N PRO A 175 -13.83 0.67 -12.53
CA PRO A 175 -14.63 1.90 -12.59
C PRO A 175 -15.01 2.48 -11.23
N THR A 176 -15.39 1.60 -10.32
CA THR A 176 -15.85 1.92 -8.96
C THR A 176 -15.01 1.17 -7.95
N PRO A 177 -14.66 1.79 -6.81
CA PRO A 177 -13.95 1.09 -5.76
C PRO A 177 -14.76 -0.11 -5.28
N PRO A 178 -14.09 -1.21 -4.91
CA PRO A 178 -14.75 -2.31 -4.24
C PRO A 178 -15.34 -1.84 -2.91
N SER A 179 -16.41 -2.49 -2.46
CA SER A 179 -16.90 -2.27 -1.09
C SER A 179 -15.80 -2.60 -0.07
N PRO A 180 -15.78 -1.97 1.11
CA PRO A 180 -14.75 -2.23 2.12
C PRO A 180 -14.68 -3.70 2.57
N GLU A 181 -15.75 -4.47 2.33
CA GLU A 181 -15.84 -5.90 2.60
C GLU A 181 -15.02 -6.76 1.60
N LEU A 182 -14.94 -6.32 0.35
CA LEU A 182 -14.21 -6.98 -0.75
C LEU A 182 -12.77 -6.49 -0.88
N ALA A 183 -12.35 -5.57 -0.01
CA ALA A 183 -11.10 -4.84 -0.08
C ALA A 183 -10.16 -5.12 1.12
N PRO A 184 -9.80 -6.38 1.44
CA PRO A 184 -8.81 -6.63 2.49
C PRO A 184 -7.49 -5.97 2.09
N ASN A 185 -6.85 -5.29 3.04
CA ASN A 185 -5.51 -4.74 2.82
C ASN A 185 -4.47 -5.88 2.75
N CYS A 186 -3.30 -5.59 2.19
CA CYS A 186 -2.24 -6.60 2.02
C CYS A 186 -1.79 -7.22 3.36
N ALA A 187 -1.95 -6.50 4.48
CA ALA A 187 -1.62 -7.00 5.82
C ALA A 187 -2.58 -8.10 6.30
N GLU A 188 -3.84 -8.13 5.84
CA GLU A 188 -4.82 -9.16 6.18
C GLU A 188 -4.72 -10.40 5.29
N ALA A 189 -4.44 -10.22 4.01
CA ALA A 189 -4.40 -11.33 3.05
C ALA A 189 -3.10 -12.15 3.11
N GLY A 190 -2.05 -11.58 3.69
CA GLY A 190 -0.69 -12.08 3.59
C GLY A 190 -0.11 -11.88 2.17
N VAL A 191 1.21 -11.72 2.09
CA VAL A 191 1.91 -11.59 0.81
C VAL A 191 3.23 -12.33 0.87
N LEU A 192 3.57 -13.04 -0.21
CA LEU A 192 4.90 -13.64 -0.36
C LEU A 192 5.95 -12.53 -0.36
N GLY A 193 6.87 -12.53 0.60
CA GLY A 193 7.78 -11.39 0.86
C GLY A 193 8.59 -10.90 -0.35
N VAL A 194 8.96 -11.80 -1.26
CA VAL A 194 9.72 -11.46 -2.48
C VAL A 194 8.86 -10.83 -3.58
N LEU A 195 7.55 -11.08 -3.58
CA LEU A 195 6.64 -10.60 -4.64
C LEU A 195 6.64 -9.07 -4.79
N PRO A 196 6.53 -8.26 -3.72
CA PRO A 196 6.71 -6.81 -3.82
C PRO A 196 8.05 -6.42 -4.46
N GLY A 197 9.13 -7.15 -4.15
CA GLY A 197 10.45 -6.99 -4.76
C GLY A 197 10.42 -7.13 -6.28
N ILE A 198 9.79 -8.20 -6.78
CA ILE A 198 9.66 -8.48 -8.22
C ILE A 198 8.81 -7.41 -8.90
N ILE A 199 7.61 -7.16 -8.37
CA ILE A 199 6.64 -6.24 -8.99
C ILE A 199 7.11 -4.80 -8.95
N GLY A 200 7.69 -4.34 -7.84
CA GLY A 200 8.26 -3.01 -7.77
C GLY A 200 9.49 -2.82 -8.67
N SER A 201 10.28 -3.89 -8.92
CA SER A 201 11.35 -3.83 -9.92
C SER A 201 10.80 -3.69 -11.34
N ILE A 202 9.69 -4.37 -11.65
CA ILE A 202 9.00 -4.20 -12.94
C ILE A 202 8.43 -2.77 -13.06
N GLN A 203 7.84 -2.21 -12.00
CA GLN A 203 7.40 -0.81 -11.98
C GLN A 203 8.56 0.16 -12.23
N ALA A 204 9.71 -0.03 -11.58
CA ALA A 204 10.90 0.79 -11.82
C ALA A 204 11.35 0.73 -13.28
N ASN A 205 11.33 -0.48 -13.88
CA ASN A 205 11.65 -0.67 -15.28
C ASN A 205 10.68 0.06 -16.21
N GLU A 206 9.37 0.00 -15.95
CA GLU A 206 8.37 0.75 -16.74
C GLU A 206 8.58 2.27 -16.62
N ALA A 207 8.88 2.77 -15.41
CA ALA A 207 9.22 4.17 -15.20
C ALA A 207 10.47 4.58 -15.99
N ILE A 208 11.55 3.78 -15.94
CA ILE A 208 12.78 4.06 -16.71
C ILE A 208 12.50 4.07 -18.21
N LYS A 209 11.73 3.09 -18.73
CA LYS A 209 11.35 3.06 -20.16
C LYS A 209 10.57 4.31 -20.57
N LEU A 210 9.61 4.76 -19.76
CA LEU A 210 8.84 5.98 -20.04
C LEU A 210 9.73 7.22 -20.05
N LEU A 211 10.57 7.39 -19.02
CA LEU A 211 11.41 8.56 -18.86
C LEU A 211 12.49 8.65 -19.92
N ALA A 212 13.15 7.52 -20.25
CA ALA A 212 14.16 7.44 -21.30
C ALA A 212 13.54 7.39 -22.71
N GLY A 213 12.25 7.07 -22.84
CA GLY A 213 11.53 6.99 -24.11
C GLY A 213 11.95 5.79 -24.95
N ILE A 214 12.14 4.64 -24.33
CA ILE A 214 12.69 3.43 -24.96
C ILE A 214 11.75 2.23 -24.82
N GLY A 215 11.91 1.27 -25.71
CA GLY A 215 11.16 0.02 -25.71
C GLY A 215 9.65 0.20 -25.83
N GLU A 216 8.89 -0.76 -25.31
CA GLU A 216 7.43 -0.72 -25.26
C GLU A 216 6.95 -0.73 -23.79
N PRO A 217 6.60 0.42 -23.21
CA PRO A 217 5.98 0.45 -21.89
C PRO A 217 4.61 -0.25 -21.88
N LEU A 218 4.14 -0.65 -20.70
CA LEU A 218 2.84 -1.31 -20.46
C LEU A 218 1.63 -0.36 -20.60
N ILE A 219 1.68 0.55 -21.58
CA ILE A 219 0.62 1.52 -21.86
C ILE A 219 -0.60 0.77 -22.38
N GLY A 220 -1.74 0.88 -21.69
CA GLY A 220 -2.99 0.17 -22.05
C GLY A 220 -2.87 -1.36 -21.97
N LYS A 221 -1.88 -1.88 -21.24
CA LYS A 221 -1.63 -3.31 -21.03
C LYS A 221 -1.54 -3.57 -19.52
N LEU A 222 -2.18 -4.62 -19.04
CA LEU A 222 -2.01 -5.15 -17.68
C LEU A 222 -1.10 -6.36 -17.73
N PHE A 223 0.10 -6.22 -17.17
CA PHE A 223 0.94 -7.37 -16.86
C PHE A 223 0.42 -8.02 -15.57
N VAL A 224 0.24 -9.34 -15.59
CA VAL A 224 -0.15 -10.15 -14.44
C VAL A 224 0.85 -11.29 -14.30
N MET A 225 1.31 -11.54 -13.07
CA MET A 225 2.20 -12.64 -12.73
C MET A 225 1.67 -13.43 -11.55
N ASP A 226 1.67 -14.75 -11.65
CA ASP A 226 1.54 -15.67 -10.52
C ASP A 226 2.93 -16.16 -10.10
N ALA A 227 3.37 -15.80 -8.89
CA ALA A 227 4.69 -16.17 -8.38
C ALA A 227 4.85 -17.65 -8.02
N LEU A 228 3.76 -18.40 -7.80
CA LEU A 228 3.85 -19.83 -7.48
C LEU A 228 4.20 -20.64 -8.72
N THR A 229 3.55 -20.32 -9.84
CA THR A 229 3.73 -21.04 -11.11
C THR A 229 4.70 -20.35 -12.06
N LEU A 230 5.13 -19.12 -11.72
CA LEU A 230 5.87 -18.20 -12.59
C LEU A 230 5.16 -17.94 -13.93
N THR A 231 3.83 -18.08 -13.96
CA THR A 231 3.02 -17.80 -15.15
C THR A 231 2.85 -16.29 -15.30
N THR A 232 3.04 -15.78 -16.50
CA THR A 232 2.79 -14.37 -16.84
C THR A 232 1.74 -14.22 -17.94
N ARG A 233 0.97 -13.15 -17.87
CA ARG A 233 -0.02 -12.77 -18.89
C ARG A 233 0.03 -11.27 -19.15
N ILE A 234 -0.17 -10.88 -20.40
CA ILE A 234 -0.38 -9.49 -20.77
C ILE A 234 -1.81 -9.37 -21.32
N ILE A 235 -2.63 -8.58 -20.64
CA ILE A 235 -4.03 -8.36 -20.98
C ILE A 235 -4.17 -6.94 -21.54
N LYS A 236 -4.82 -6.77 -22.69
CA LYS A 236 -5.12 -5.43 -23.23
C LYS A 236 -6.25 -4.80 -22.42
N ILE A 237 -6.07 -3.55 -22.02
CA ILE A 237 -7.07 -2.79 -21.29
C ILE A 237 -7.86 -1.96 -22.30
N PRO A 238 -9.15 -2.27 -22.55
CA PRO A 238 -9.97 -1.43 -23.39
C PRO A 238 -10.25 -0.10 -22.68
N ARG A 239 -10.39 0.97 -23.46
CA ARG A 239 -10.97 2.22 -23.00
C ARG A 239 -12.47 2.02 -22.83
N LEU A 240 -13.04 2.44 -21.69
CA LEU A 240 -14.48 2.41 -21.51
C LEU A 240 -15.16 3.43 -22.45
N PRO A 241 -16.27 3.06 -23.13
CA PRO A 241 -17.04 4.01 -23.93
C PRO A 241 -17.61 5.15 -23.10
N GLU A 242 -18.17 4.83 -21.92
CA GLU A 242 -18.69 5.78 -20.95
C GLU A 242 -17.78 5.79 -19.73
N ARG A 243 -16.80 6.71 -19.73
CA ARG A 243 -15.88 6.88 -18.60
C ARG A 243 -16.54 7.70 -17.49
N PRO A 244 -16.36 7.34 -16.21
CA PRO A 244 -16.67 8.24 -15.10
C PRO A 244 -15.89 9.54 -15.28
N VAL A 245 -16.61 10.67 -15.25
CA VAL A 245 -15.98 12.00 -15.32
C VAL A 245 -15.33 12.31 -13.98
N ILE A 246 -14.01 12.45 -13.97
CA ILE A 246 -13.26 12.91 -12.80
C ILE A 246 -13.19 14.43 -12.87
N ALA A 247 -14.07 15.11 -12.14
CA ALA A 247 -14.11 16.58 -12.10
C ALA A 247 -13.32 17.18 -10.93
N GLN A 248 -13.20 16.45 -9.83
CA GLN A 248 -12.49 16.84 -8.62
C GLN A 248 -12.08 15.61 -7.82
N LEU A 249 -11.14 15.79 -6.89
CA LEU A 249 -10.82 14.77 -5.89
C LEU A 249 -11.89 14.75 -4.80
N ILE A 250 -12.18 13.57 -4.27
CA ILE A 250 -13.13 13.35 -3.17
C ILE A 250 -12.41 12.69 -1.99
N ASP A 251 -13.07 12.61 -0.83
CA ASP A 251 -12.58 11.80 0.27
C ASP A 251 -12.80 10.31 -0.07
N TYR A 252 -11.71 9.63 -0.47
CA TYR A 252 -11.76 8.24 -0.87
C TYR A 252 -11.87 7.28 0.31
N ASP A 253 -11.51 7.70 1.52
CA ASP A 253 -11.72 6.89 2.71
C ASP A 253 -13.23 6.86 3.03
N GLU A 254 -13.91 8.00 2.97
CA GLU A 254 -15.37 8.05 3.08
C GLU A 254 -16.08 7.31 1.93
N PHE A 255 -15.63 7.54 0.69
CA PHE A 255 -16.22 6.89 -0.49
C PHE A 255 -16.00 5.37 -0.52
N CYS A 256 -14.86 4.89 -0.01
CA CYS A 256 -14.60 3.45 0.15
C CYS A 256 -15.15 2.89 1.47
N GLY A 257 -15.91 3.67 2.25
CA GLY A 257 -16.55 3.24 3.49
C GLY A 257 -15.57 2.87 4.62
N VAL A 258 -14.41 3.52 4.66
CA VAL A 258 -13.33 3.34 5.64
C VAL A 258 -13.56 4.17 6.93
N LYS A 259 -14.65 4.94 7.03
CA LYS A 259 -14.99 5.64 8.29
C LYS A 259 -15.29 4.67 9.43
N ALA A 260 -14.77 5.03 10.60
CA ALA A 260 -14.96 4.34 11.87
C ALA A 260 -16.45 4.06 12.14
N THR A 261 -16.74 2.80 12.46
CA THR A 261 -18.04 2.35 12.95
C THR A 261 -18.45 3.13 14.20
N GLU A 262 -19.76 3.35 14.36
CA GLU A 262 -20.37 4.17 15.42
C GLU A 262 -19.75 3.93 16.82
N PRO A 263 -19.56 4.99 17.63
CA PRO A 263 -18.85 4.95 18.91
C PRO A 263 -19.45 3.99 19.96
N GLU A 264 -20.69 3.53 19.81
CA GLU A 264 -21.29 2.51 20.69
C GLU A 264 -20.73 1.09 20.46
N THR A 265 -20.07 0.88 19.31
CA THR A 265 -19.61 -0.44 18.86
C THR A 265 -18.12 -0.65 19.04
N GLU A 266 -17.39 0.34 19.57
CA GLU A 266 -15.95 0.28 19.80
C GLU A 266 -15.60 0.32 21.30
N ILE A 267 -14.42 -0.21 21.62
CA ILE A 267 -13.79 -0.12 22.93
C ILE A 267 -12.29 0.10 22.74
N THR A 268 -11.72 1.06 23.46
CA THR A 268 -10.29 1.33 23.42
C THR A 268 -9.50 0.34 24.29
N VAL A 269 -8.20 0.21 24.04
CA VAL A 269 -7.30 -0.61 24.88
C VAL A 269 -7.36 -0.19 26.35
N ARG A 270 -7.44 1.12 26.62
CA ARG A 270 -7.56 1.65 27.98
C ARG A 270 -8.85 1.21 28.67
N GLN A 271 -9.99 1.29 27.97
CA GLN A 271 -11.27 0.84 28.52
C GLN A 271 -11.29 -0.67 28.75
N LEU A 272 -10.65 -1.45 27.88
CA LEU A 272 -10.49 -2.90 28.10
C LEU A 272 -9.66 -3.17 29.36
N ALA A 273 -8.55 -2.45 29.57
CA ALA A 273 -7.75 -2.56 30.79
C ALA A 273 -8.56 -2.19 32.05
N GLU A 274 -9.33 -1.11 32.00
CA GLU A 274 -10.23 -0.70 33.10
C GLU A 274 -11.30 -1.76 33.40
N MET A 275 -11.84 -2.44 32.37
CA MET A 275 -12.78 -3.56 32.55
C MET A 275 -12.13 -4.78 33.22
N ILE A 276 -10.87 -5.08 32.88
CA ILE A 276 -10.10 -6.17 33.48
C ILE A 276 -9.79 -5.86 34.95
N GLU A 277 -9.27 -4.66 35.23
CA GLU A 277 -8.96 -4.22 36.60
C GLU A 277 -10.21 -4.14 37.49
N GLY A 278 -11.33 -3.70 36.90
CA GLY A 278 -12.63 -3.63 37.56
C GLY A 278 -13.34 -4.98 37.75
N ASN A 279 -12.76 -6.11 37.32
CA ASN A 279 -13.38 -7.44 37.32
C ASN A 279 -14.79 -7.44 36.67
N VAL A 280 -14.96 -6.70 35.58
CA VAL A 280 -16.22 -6.71 34.82
C VAL A 280 -16.39 -8.08 34.16
N ASP A 281 -17.59 -8.67 34.22
CA ASP A 281 -17.87 -9.92 33.50
C ASP A 281 -18.09 -9.63 32.01
N PHE A 282 -17.13 -10.03 31.18
CA PHE A 282 -17.19 -9.93 29.72
C PHE A 282 -16.63 -11.20 29.06
N GLN A 283 -16.82 -11.34 27.74
CA GLN A 283 -16.14 -12.33 26.92
C GLN A 283 -15.14 -11.64 26.01
N LEU A 284 -13.92 -12.17 25.92
CA LEU A 284 -12.90 -11.69 25.00
C LEU A 284 -12.69 -12.72 23.91
N ILE A 285 -12.83 -12.34 22.65
CA ILE A 285 -12.68 -13.21 21.49
C ILE A 285 -11.54 -12.70 20.61
N ASP A 286 -10.60 -13.57 20.31
CA ASP A 286 -9.53 -13.33 19.35
C ASP A 286 -9.91 -13.97 18.00
N VAL A 287 -10.10 -13.15 16.96
CA VAL A 287 -10.45 -13.62 15.61
C VAL A 287 -9.25 -13.76 14.68
N ARG A 288 -8.03 -13.71 15.22
CA ARG A 288 -6.80 -14.01 14.48
C ARG A 288 -6.66 -15.50 14.20
N GLU A 289 -5.68 -15.84 13.37
CA GLU A 289 -5.36 -17.23 13.07
C GLU A 289 -4.49 -17.85 14.18
N THR A 290 -4.47 -19.19 14.28
CA THR A 290 -3.78 -19.91 15.38
C THR A 290 -2.31 -19.51 15.54
N HIS A 291 -1.60 -19.30 14.43
CA HIS A 291 -0.18 -18.91 14.46
C HIS A 291 0.03 -17.52 15.07
N GLU A 292 -0.89 -16.58 14.88
CA GLU A 292 -0.81 -15.24 15.50
C GLU A 292 -1.10 -15.34 17.00
N TYR A 293 -2.10 -16.13 17.39
CA TYR A 293 -2.50 -16.32 18.80
C TYR A 293 -1.41 -17.00 19.64
N THR A 294 -0.65 -17.93 19.04
CA THR A 294 0.47 -18.61 19.71
C THR A 294 1.65 -17.68 19.96
N LEU A 295 1.87 -16.66 19.12
CA LEU A 295 2.96 -15.69 19.30
C LEU A 295 2.68 -14.76 20.47
N ASP A 296 1.48 -14.19 20.54
CA ASP A 296 0.99 -13.37 21.63
C ASP A 296 -0.54 -13.35 21.68
N ASN A 297 -1.14 -13.11 22.84
CA ASN A 297 -2.59 -12.95 22.99
C ASN A 297 -2.95 -12.21 24.29
N LEU A 298 -4.22 -11.82 24.41
CA LEU A 298 -4.78 -11.12 25.58
C LEU A 298 -5.49 -12.08 26.55
N GLY A 299 -5.27 -13.39 26.42
CA GLY A 299 -5.99 -14.42 27.20
C GLY A 299 -7.45 -14.62 26.79
N GLY A 300 -7.86 -14.13 25.61
CA GLY A 300 -9.21 -14.34 25.05
C GLY A 300 -9.40 -15.71 24.39
N GLU A 301 -10.64 -16.08 24.11
CA GLU A 301 -10.97 -17.30 23.40
C GLU A 301 -10.65 -17.17 21.90
N LEU A 302 -9.82 -18.06 21.36
CA LEU A 302 -9.47 -18.08 19.94
C LEU A 302 -10.66 -18.61 19.10
N MET A 303 -11.22 -17.75 18.27
CA MET A 303 -12.27 -18.08 17.29
C MET A 303 -11.93 -17.44 15.94
N PRO A 304 -11.06 -18.07 15.12
CA PRO A 304 -10.56 -17.46 13.89
C PRO A 304 -11.70 -17.01 12.97
N LEU A 305 -11.57 -15.82 12.36
CA LEU A 305 -12.61 -15.26 11.49
C LEU A 305 -13.04 -16.24 10.39
N SER A 306 -12.09 -17.00 9.85
CA SER A 306 -12.30 -18.02 8.80
C SER A 306 -13.25 -19.15 9.23
N ARG A 307 -13.35 -19.42 10.53
CA ARG A 307 -14.16 -20.50 11.12
C ARG A 307 -15.19 -19.99 12.13
N LEU A 308 -15.45 -18.68 12.13
CA LEU A 308 -16.28 -18.02 13.15
C LEU A 308 -17.68 -18.64 13.27
N VAL A 309 -18.25 -19.09 12.15
CA VAL A 309 -19.56 -19.76 12.09
C VAL A 309 -19.62 -21.01 12.98
N GLU A 310 -18.51 -21.73 13.13
CA GLU A 310 -18.43 -22.94 13.96
C GLU A 310 -18.48 -22.63 15.47
N PHE A 311 -18.23 -21.38 15.85
CA PHE A 311 -18.12 -20.95 17.25
C PHE A 311 -19.32 -20.10 17.70
N VAL A 312 -20.31 -19.86 16.84
CA VAL A 312 -21.46 -18.98 17.12
C VAL A 312 -22.16 -19.32 18.44
N ASP A 313 -22.32 -20.61 18.73
CA ASP A 313 -22.99 -21.08 19.95
C ASP A 313 -22.18 -20.84 21.23
N LYS A 314 -20.88 -20.57 21.11
CA LYS A 314 -19.98 -20.24 22.23
C LYS A 314 -19.92 -18.73 22.52
N ILE A 315 -20.49 -17.91 21.64
CA ILE A 315 -20.48 -16.46 21.81
C ILE A 315 -21.63 -16.07 22.74
N SER A 316 -21.29 -15.42 23.85
CA SER A 316 -22.28 -15.01 24.83
C SER A 316 -23.25 -13.98 24.25
N ARG A 317 -24.52 -14.10 24.64
CA ARG A 317 -25.57 -13.12 24.35
C ARG A 317 -25.95 -12.28 25.57
N THR A 318 -25.42 -12.60 26.75
CA THR A 318 -25.87 -12.03 28.03
C THR A 318 -24.88 -11.04 28.64
N LYS A 319 -23.61 -11.11 28.25
CA LYS A 319 -22.55 -10.20 28.73
C LYS A 319 -21.85 -9.49 27.56
N PRO A 320 -21.14 -8.38 27.79
CA PRO A 320 -20.39 -7.71 26.73
C PRO A 320 -19.38 -8.66 26.07
N VAL A 321 -19.32 -8.66 24.75
CA VAL A 321 -18.35 -9.45 23.98
C VAL A 321 -17.39 -8.48 23.29
N ILE A 322 -16.13 -8.46 23.73
CA ILE A 322 -15.06 -7.72 23.05
C ILE A 322 -14.41 -8.65 22.03
N ILE A 323 -14.43 -8.25 20.77
CA ILE A 323 -13.78 -8.97 19.68
C ILE A 323 -12.58 -8.16 19.23
N HIS A 324 -11.42 -8.82 19.14
CA HIS A 324 -10.19 -8.18 18.68
C HIS A 324 -9.50 -9.01 17.60
N CYS A 325 -8.65 -8.32 16.83
CA CYS A 325 -7.75 -8.94 15.89
C CYS A 325 -6.39 -8.21 15.91
N GLN A 326 -5.61 -8.29 14.83
CA GLN A 326 -4.32 -7.58 14.77
C GLN A 326 -4.48 -6.05 14.74
N SER A 327 -5.44 -5.52 13.97
CA SER A 327 -5.56 -4.08 13.68
C SER A 327 -6.96 -3.48 13.91
N GLY A 328 -7.96 -4.28 14.26
CA GLY A 328 -9.37 -3.89 14.43
C GLY A 328 -10.28 -4.19 13.22
N MET A 329 -9.71 -4.44 12.05
CA MET A 329 -10.48 -4.62 10.80
C MET A 329 -11.19 -5.99 10.70
N ARG A 330 -10.48 -7.10 11.01
CA ARG A 330 -11.09 -8.45 11.05
C ARG A 330 -12.17 -8.58 12.13
N SER A 331 -11.97 -7.94 13.28
CA SER A 331 -12.95 -7.93 14.36
C SER A 331 -14.21 -7.13 14.00
N GLN A 332 -14.10 -6.01 13.28
CA GLN A 332 -15.28 -5.35 12.71
C GLN A 332 -16.04 -6.24 11.73
N LYS A 333 -15.33 -6.99 10.86
CA LYS A 333 -15.95 -7.98 9.95
C LYS A 333 -16.68 -9.07 10.73
N ALA A 334 -16.06 -9.64 11.77
CA ALA A 334 -16.68 -10.61 12.66
C ALA A 334 -17.98 -10.07 13.28
N ILE A 335 -17.94 -8.86 13.82
CA ILE A 335 -19.11 -8.22 14.43
C ILE A 335 -20.25 -8.06 13.42
N LYS A 336 -19.96 -7.56 12.21
CA LYS A 336 -20.98 -7.42 11.17
C LYS A 336 -21.61 -8.77 10.79
N GLN A 337 -20.79 -9.81 10.58
CA GLN A 337 -21.28 -11.16 10.27
C GLN A 337 -22.18 -11.71 11.37
N LEU A 338 -21.78 -11.56 12.63
CA LEU A 338 -22.56 -12.03 13.78
C LEU A 338 -23.86 -11.24 13.96
N ARG A 339 -23.84 -9.92 13.75
CA ARG A 339 -25.06 -9.08 13.81
C ARG A 339 -26.05 -9.45 12.70
N ALA A 340 -25.58 -9.48 11.45
CA ALA A 340 -26.44 -9.73 10.29
C ALA A 340 -26.92 -11.19 10.21
N GLY A 341 -26.03 -12.16 10.48
CA GLY A 341 -26.33 -13.59 10.35
C GLY A 341 -26.98 -14.22 11.58
N HIS A 342 -26.75 -13.67 12.78
CA HIS A 342 -27.10 -14.32 14.04
C HIS A 342 -27.70 -13.38 15.11
N GLY A 343 -27.97 -12.11 14.76
CA GLY A 343 -28.73 -11.17 15.59
C GLY A 343 -28.06 -10.78 16.91
N PHE A 344 -26.73 -10.81 16.99
CA PHE A 344 -26.02 -10.32 18.17
C PHE A 344 -26.16 -8.80 18.32
N THR A 345 -26.17 -8.29 19.55
CA THR A 345 -26.30 -6.83 19.83
C THR A 345 -25.27 -6.32 20.84
N ASN A 346 -24.59 -7.23 21.53
CA ASN A 346 -23.68 -6.99 22.66
C ASN A 346 -22.17 -7.01 22.27
N LEU A 347 -21.87 -6.89 20.98
CA LEU A 347 -20.50 -7.01 20.47
C LEU A 347 -19.81 -5.64 20.36
N LYS A 348 -18.56 -5.57 20.82
CA LYS A 348 -17.67 -4.39 20.72
C LYS A 348 -16.35 -4.75 20.05
N ASN A 349 -15.86 -3.86 19.19
CA ASN A 349 -14.58 -3.96 18.50
C ASN A 349 -13.46 -3.34 19.35
N LEU A 350 -12.36 -4.06 19.60
CA LEU A 350 -11.18 -3.46 20.21
C LEU A 350 -10.45 -2.56 19.20
N THR A 351 -10.52 -1.24 19.39
CA THR A 351 -9.94 -0.25 18.49
C THR A 351 -8.42 -0.45 18.37
N GLY A 352 -7.94 -0.61 17.14
CA GLY A 352 -6.52 -0.84 16.83
C GLY A 352 -5.98 -2.23 17.17
N GLY A 353 -6.82 -3.12 17.73
CA GLY A 353 -6.47 -4.52 18.01
C GLY A 353 -5.19 -4.70 18.83
N MET A 354 -4.47 -5.80 18.58
CA MET A 354 -3.18 -6.09 19.22
C MET A 354 -2.11 -5.04 18.94
N ALA A 355 -2.13 -4.40 17.75
CA ALA A 355 -1.17 -3.36 17.41
C ALA A 355 -1.28 -2.13 18.33
N ALA A 356 -2.49 -1.80 18.81
CA ALA A 356 -2.68 -0.74 19.79
C ALA A 356 -2.23 -1.16 21.20
N VAL A 357 -2.46 -2.43 21.59
CA VAL A 357 -1.99 -2.95 22.89
C VAL A 357 -0.47 -2.89 22.99
N ARG A 358 0.24 -3.30 21.92
CA ARG A 358 1.71 -3.27 21.87
C ARG A 358 2.31 -1.86 21.92
N LYS A 359 1.53 -0.81 21.67
CA LYS A 359 1.99 0.59 21.77
C LYS A 359 1.85 1.17 23.18
N MET A 360 1.10 0.51 24.07
CA MET A 360 0.90 0.95 25.46
C MET A 360 1.90 0.31 26.44
N HIS A 361 2.62 -0.73 26.01
CA HIS A 361 3.77 -1.31 26.69
C HIS A 361 5.05 -0.85 26.03
#